data_AF-A0A9D1PAU7-F1
#
_entry.id   AF-A0A9D1PAU7-F1
#
_cell.length_a   1.000
_cell.length_b   1.000
_cell.length_c   1.000
_cell.angle_alpha   90.00
_cell.angle_beta   90.00
_cell.angle_gamma   90.00
#
_symmetry.space_group_name_H-M   'P 1'
#
loop_
_entity.id
_entity.type
_entity.pdbx_description
1 polymer ?
#
loop_
_entity_poly.entity_id
_entity_poly.type
_entity_poly.pdbx_seq_one_letter_code
_entity_poly.pdbx_strand_id
1 'polypeptide(L)' 'GVNDAMSTAEQTAALLEGAKNLLRVELLPYHFTAAAKYEMVAKSYAPTFDPARPVEFHEAPYQKRGIEVRTL' A
#
# COMPACT_ATOMS: atom_id res chain seq x y z
N GLY A 1 2.09 0.32 -10.40
CA GLY A 1 2.51 1.40 -9.50
C GLY A 1 3.85 1.05 -8.89
N VAL A 2 4.07 1.45 -7.63
CA VAL A 2 5.33 1.21 -6.91
C VAL A 2 5.27 -0.10 -6.11
N ASN A 3 4.16 -0.37 -5.42
CA ASN A 3 3.99 -1.50 -4.51
C ASN A 3 2.63 -2.21 -4.62
N ASP A 4 1.86 -1.91 -5.66
CA ASP A 4 0.52 -2.43 -5.97
C ASP A 4 0.54 -3.73 -6.77
N ALA A 5 1.72 -4.25 -7.14
CA ALA A 5 1.83 -5.50 -7.89
C ALA A 5 1.57 -6.74 -7.01
N MET A 6 1.00 -7.79 -7.61
CA MET A 6 0.76 -9.09 -6.94
C MET A 6 2.03 -9.68 -6.31
N SER A 7 3.18 -9.57 -6.97
CA SER A 7 4.46 -10.05 -6.43
C SER A 7 4.86 -9.33 -5.15
N THR A 8 4.56 -8.03 -5.04
CA THR A 8 4.80 -7.24 -3.83
C THR A 8 3.85 -7.66 -2.71
N ALA A 9 2.58 -7.93 -3.02
CA ALA A 9 1.62 -8.43 -2.05
C ALA A 9 2.01 -9.81 -1.51
N GLU A 10 2.49 -10.72 -2.36
CA GLU A 10 3.02 -12.03 -1.93
C GLU A 10 4.24 -11.90 -1.01
N GLN A 11 5.20 -11.04 -1.36
CA GLN A 11 6.37 -10.80 -0.52
C GLN A 11 6.00 -10.17 0.83
N THR A 12 5.08 -9.22 0.83
CA THR A 12 4.61 -8.55 2.05
C THR A 12 3.83 -9.52 2.95
N ALA A 13 2.93 -10.33 2.38
CA ALA A 13 2.20 -11.33 3.13
C ALA A 13 3.15 -12.40 3.74
N ALA A 14 4.18 -12.81 3.01
CA ALA A 14 5.21 -13.72 3.53
C ALA A 14 6.03 -13.10 4.67
N LEU A 15 6.33 -11.80 4.60
CA LEU A 15 7.03 -11.09 5.68
C LEU A 15 6.21 -11.02 6.98
N LEU A 16 4.89 -10.92 6.86
CA LEU A 16 3.97 -10.78 8.00
C LEU A 16 3.53 -12.14 8.59
N GLU A 17 3.88 -13.25 7.95
CA GLU A 17 3.51 -14.58 8.39
C GLU A 17 4.06 -14.88 9.79
N GLY A 18 3.18 -15.33 10.68
CA GLY A 18 3.55 -15.64 12.08
C GLY A 18 3.71 -14.42 13.00
N ALA A 19 3.37 -13.21 12.55
CA ALA A 19 3.37 -12.01 13.40
C ALA A 19 2.30 -12.12 14.51
N LYS A 20 2.72 -12.53 15.71
CA LYS A 20 1.84 -12.92 16.84
C LYS A 20 0.85 -11.84 17.30
N ASN A 21 1.19 -10.57 17.11
CA ASN A 21 0.37 -9.44 17.57
C ASN A 21 -0.21 -8.62 16.42
N LEU A 22 -0.08 -9.08 15.17
CA LEU A 22 -0.69 -8.42 14.03
C LEU A 22 -2.20 -8.72 14.02
N LEU A 23 -3.02 -7.69 14.07
CA LEU A 23 -4.48 -7.84 14.06
C LEU A 23 -5.02 -7.97 12.63
N ARG A 24 -4.63 -7.05 11.75
CA ARG A 24 -5.02 -7.04 10.33
C ARG A 24 -4.07 -6.20 9.49
N VAL A 25 -4.16 -6.36 8.17
CA VAL A 25 -3.54 -5.49 7.17
C VAL A 25 -4.63 -4.61 6.54
N GLU A 26 -4.37 -3.31 6.44
CA GLU A 26 -5.24 -2.40 5.70
C GLU A 26 -4.53 -1.92 4.44
N LEU A 27 -5.14 -2.16 3.28
CA LEU A 27 -4.64 -1.68 1.99
C LEU A 27 -5.31 -0.36 1.67
N LEU A 28 -4.50 0.69 1.52
CA LEU A 28 -4.96 2.05 1.29
C LEU A 28 -4.58 2.52 -0.12
N PRO A 29 -5.45 3.25 -0.83
CA PRO A 29 -5.08 3.91 -2.07
C PRO A 29 -4.09 5.04 -1.79
N TYR A 30 -3.29 5.37 -2.80
CA TYR A 30 -2.47 6.56 -2.74
C TYR A 30 -3.36 7.82 -2.72
N HIS A 31 -3.13 8.73 -1.77
CA HIS A 31 -3.91 9.96 -1.65
C HIS A 31 -3.08 11.19 -2.06
N PHE A 32 -3.41 11.77 -3.23
CA PHE A 32 -2.69 12.89 -3.83
C PHE A 32 -2.68 14.18 -2.98
N THR A 33 -3.67 14.40 -2.11
CA THR A 33 -3.77 15.62 -1.29
C THR A 33 -2.56 15.84 -0.38
N ALA A 34 -1.80 14.77 -0.07
CA ALA A 34 -0.53 14.86 0.63
C ALA A 34 0.53 15.70 -0.12
N ALA A 35 0.35 15.99 -1.41
CA ALA A 35 1.20 16.89 -2.19
C ALA A 35 1.19 18.34 -1.68
N ALA A 36 0.07 18.81 -1.11
CA ALA A 36 -0.10 20.21 -0.70
C ALA A 36 0.95 20.67 0.34
N LYS A 37 1.42 19.75 1.20
CA LYS A 37 2.43 20.07 2.22
C LYS A 37 3.80 20.44 1.63
N TYR A 38 4.09 20.03 0.39
CA TYR A 38 5.36 20.36 -0.26
C TYR A 38 5.38 21.83 -0.66
N GLU A 39 4.30 22.33 -1.24
CA GLU A 39 4.17 23.74 -1.62
C GLU A 39 4.24 24.67 -0.41
N MET A 40 3.69 24.24 0.74
CA MET A 40 3.75 24.99 2.01
C MET A 40 5.19 25.27 2.49
N VAL A 41 6.17 24.46 2.07
CA VAL A 41 7.59 24.62 2.41
C VAL A 41 8.44 24.97 1.18
N ALA A 42 7.81 25.57 0.15
CA ALA A 42 8.44 25.97 -1.11
C ALA A 42 9.18 24.81 -1.82
N LYS A 43 8.68 23.58 -1.69
CA LYS A 43 9.18 22.39 -2.40
C LYS A 43 8.22 21.99 -3.51
N SER A 44 8.77 21.53 -4.63
CA SER A 44 7.99 20.91 -5.70
C SER A 44 7.64 19.48 -5.34
N TYR A 45 6.37 19.11 -5.51
CA TYR A 45 5.92 17.73 -5.44
C TYR A 45 6.12 17.06 -6.82
N ALA A 46 7.13 16.19 -6.91
CA ALA A 46 7.51 15.48 -8.14
C ALA A 46 7.70 13.98 -7.85
N PRO A 47 6.60 13.21 -7.72
CA PRO A 47 6.67 11.77 -7.48
C PRO A 47 7.27 11.04 -8.70
N THR A 48 8.01 9.96 -8.45
CA THR A 48 8.60 9.11 -9.51
C THR A 48 7.61 8.12 -10.13
N PHE A 49 6.33 8.22 -9.77
CA PHE A 49 5.23 7.38 -10.24
C PHE A 49 4.04 8.25 -10.60
N ASP A 50 3.13 7.72 -11.41
CA ASP A 50 1.87 8.39 -11.76
C ASP A 50 0.88 8.33 -10.57
N PRO A 51 0.56 9.48 -9.93
CA PRO A 51 -0.37 9.53 -8.80
C PRO A 51 -1.83 9.34 -9.20
N ALA A 52 -2.17 9.51 -10.48
CA ALA A 52 -3.54 9.38 -11.00
C ALA A 52 -3.85 7.96 -11.47
N ARG A 53 -2.84 7.08 -11.55
CA ARG A 53 -3.03 5.68 -11.92
C ARG A 53 -3.89 4.97 -10.86
N PRO A 54 -4.91 4.20 -11.27
CA PRO A 54 -5.65 3.33 -10.36
C PRO A 54 -4.75 2.32 -9.64
N VAL A 55 -5.00 2.11 -8.35
CA VAL A 55 -4.29 1.13 -7.52
C VAL A 55 -4.90 -0.26 -7.70
N GLU A 56 -4.05 -1.26 -7.83
CA GLU A 56 -4.46 -2.67 -7.80
C GLU A 56 -4.32 -3.22 -6.37
N PHE A 57 -5.40 -3.80 -5.85
CA PHE A 57 -5.44 -4.39 -4.52
C PHE A 57 -5.40 -5.93 -4.60
N HIS A 58 -4.58 -6.53 -3.75
CA HIS A 58 -4.36 -7.97 -3.74
C HIS A 58 -4.48 -8.51 -2.31
N GLU A 59 -5.69 -8.91 -1.93
CA GLU A 59 -5.99 -9.48 -0.62
C GLU A 59 -5.63 -10.97 -0.51
N ALA A 60 -5.71 -11.70 -1.64
CA ALA A 60 -5.53 -13.15 -1.67
C ALA A 60 -4.21 -13.65 -1.05
N PRO A 61 -3.04 -13.01 -1.23
CA PRO A 61 -1.80 -13.43 -0.59
C PRO A 61 -1.84 -13.43 0.95
N TYR A 62 -2.56 -12.48 1.54
CA TYR A 62 -2.72 -12.35 3.00
C TYR A 62 -3.71 -13.39 3.52
N GLN A 63 -4.85 -13.53 2.85
CA GLN A 63 -5.90 -14.50 3.20
C GLN A 63 -5.37 -15.94 3.20
N LYS A 64 -4.56 -16.32 2.20
CA LYS A 64 -3.92 -17.64 2.12
C LYS A 64 -3.03 -17.97 3.32
N ARG A 65 -2.52 -16.95 4.03
CA ARG A 65 -1.64 -17.08 5.21
C ARG A 65 -2.39 -16.86 6.53
N GLY A 66 -3.72 -16.80 6.48
CA GLY A 66 -4.56 -16.57 7.67
C GLY A 66 -4.46 -15.15 8.22
N ILE A 67 -3.98 -14.18 7.43
CA ILE A 67 -3.88 -12.79 7.83
C ILE A 67 -5.18 -12.08 7.45
N GLU A 68 -5.86 -11.48 8.43
CA GLU A 68 -7.00 -10.61 8.16
C GLU A 68 -6.55 -9.41 7.33
N VAL A 69 -7.27 -9.11 6.24
CA VAL A 69 -6.95 -8.01 5.35
C VAL A 69 -8.22 -7.27 4.94
N ARG A 70 -8.11 -5.95 4.80
CA ARG A 70 -9.21 -5.09 4.35
C ARG A 70 -8.69 -4.01 3.41
N THR A 71 -9.32 -3.87 2.25
CA THR A 71 -9.16 -2.70 1.38
C THR A 71 -10.08 -1.57 1.86
N LEU A 72 -9.56 -0.33 1.90
CA LEU A 72 -10.29 0.88 2.32
C LEU A 72 -10.35 1.94 1.22
#